data_AF-N4XZ16-F1
#
_entry.id   AF-N4XZ16-F1
#
_cell.length_a   1.000
_cell.length_b   1.000
_cell.length_c   1.000
_cell.angle_alpha   90.00
_cell.angle_beta   90.00
_cell.angle_gamma   90.00
#
_symmetry.space_group_name_H-M   'P 1'
#
loop_
_entity.id
_entity.type
_entity.pdbx_description
1 polymer ?
#
loop_
_entity_poly.entity_id
_entity_poly.type
_entity_poly.pdbx_seq_one_letter_code
_entity_poly.pdbx_strand_id
1 'polypeptide(L)'
;MVVRPYFTKERKVLPFDKLIELEQIDELTFRSITKGYSPTGGENGTYGGHIFAQAAWAAAQTNITGWFNLAGNPNEHFTYRVEKMRDGYNYCSRNVTVTQAAAKGSTFTCTCSFKREESASVDAQEHINLKETYHEVLKGRENEPMQHAPTPSNDSVAFVEDYLPAHPNHFNPVPGLHLRKVEMANYNRTRAPLDRKQLTFYSLRGSLPLPTAPFPPPSDDPRKTNPTREANLHACTHLYASDCQSPQIVPRHLDKPRDFTRMASLSHSVIFHTGIRDLVMAPEPRVDHPDADPTFWDDGPLPVCNLEGYGKADRDGRKWFVQESWVTRAAKGRALYMSRMWDYERGVHVATTFQDGLVRFREDVRL
;
A
#
# COMPACT_ATOMS: atom_id res chain seq x y z
N MET A 1 -16.31 13.82 -18.27
CA MET A 1 -16.70 13.43 -16.89
C MET A 1 -15.49 13.70 -16.01
N VAL A 2 -15.64 14.45 -14.92
CA VAL A 2 -14.53 14.76 -14.01
C VAL A 2 -14.37 13.58 -13.05
N VAL A 3 -13.17 13.01 -12.98
CA VAL A 3 -12.86 11.89 -12.07
C VAL A 3 -13.07 12.33 -10.61
N ARG A 4 -13.75 11.53 -9.77
CA ARG A 4 -14.06 11.86 -8.37
C ARG A 4 -12.78 12.15 -7.57
N PRO A 5 -12.64 13.30 -6.89
CA PRO A 5 -11.46 13.57 -6.04
C PRO A 5 -11.30 12.56 -4.91
N TYR A 6 -10.07 12.38 -4.42
CA TYR A 6 -9.76 11.48 -3.29
C TYR A 6 -9.81 12.18 -1.91
N PHE A 7 -10.29 13.42 -1.86
CA PHE A 7 -10.68 14.15 -0.66
C PHE A 7 -11.77 15.19 -0.99
N THR A 8 -12.58 15.59 0.00
CA THR A 8 -13.65 16.58 -0.17
C THR A 8 -13.14 18.01 -0.02
N LYS A 9 -13.99 19.00 -0.37
CA LYS A 9 -13.66 20.43 -0.19
C LYS A 9 -13.44 20.78 1.29
N GLU A 10 -14.11 20.06 2.18
CA GLU A 10 -14.01 20.16 3.64
C GLU A 10 -12.80 19.39 4.20
N ARG A 11 -11.84 19.00 3.35
CA ARG A 11 -10.61 18.28 3.73
C ARG A 11 -10.87 16.92 4.40
N LYS A 12 -11.98 16.26 4.07
CA LYS A 12 -12.22 14.87 4.47
C LYS A 12 -11.62 13.91 3.46
N VAL A 13 -10.85 12.94 3.93
CA VAL A 13 -10.07 12.01 3.09
C VAL A 13 -10.90 10.78 2.74
N LEU A 14 -10.88 10.38 1.46
CA LEU A 14 -11.70 9.27 0.99
C LEU A 14 -11.24 7.92 1.58
N PRO A 15 -12.16 7.05 2.06
CA PRO A 15 -11.83 5.72 2.56
C PRO A 15 -11.46 4.74 1.42
N PHE A 16 -10.86 3.59 1.78
CA PHE A 16 -10.23 2.71 0.78
C PHE A 16 -11.21 2.09 -0.22
N ASP A 17 -12.36 1.63 0.25
CA ASP A 17 -13.41 1.03 -0.57
C ASP A 17 -13.86 1.98 -1.69
N LYS A 18 -14.03 3.27 -1.36
CA LYS A 18 -14.37 4.32 -2.32
C LYS A 18 -13.17 4.72 -3.18
N LEU A 19 -11.95 4.71 -2.63
CA LEU A 19 -10.75 5.01 -3.40
C LEU A 19 -10.54 4.01 -4.53
N ILE A 20 -10.70 2.73 -4.25
CA ILE A 20 -10.36 1.63 -5.17
C ILE A 20 -11.51 1.25 -6.12
N GLU A 21 -12.69 1.81 -5.89
CA GLU A 21 -13.91 1.52 -6.66
C GLU A 21 -13.71 1.64 -8.17
N LEU A 22 -14.27 0.67 -8.89
CA LEU A 22 -14.25 0.58 -10.34
C LEU A 22 -15.68 0.46 -10.87
N GLU A 23 -15.97 1.19 -11.93
CA GLU A 23 -17.15 0.96 -12.75
C GLU A 23 -16.89 -0.22 -13.68
N GLN A 24 -17.81 -1.17 -13.74
CA GLN A 24 -17.76 -2.26 -14.69
C GLN A 24 -18.31 -1.80 -16.05
N ILE A 25 -17.50 -1.88 -17.10
CA ILE A 25 -17.88 -1.52 -18.47
C ILE A 25 -18.43 -2.73 -19.21
N ASP A 26 -17.78 -3.89 -19.05
CA ASP A 26 -18.24 -5.19 -19.55
C ASP A 26 -17.72 -6.32 -18.63
N GLU A 27 -17.83 -7.59 -19.03
CA GLU A 27 -17.41 -8.74 -18.20
C GLU A 27 -15.95 -8.63 -17.70
N LEU A 28 -15.05 -8.10 -18.52
CA LEU A 28 -13.61 -8.11 -18.27
C LEU A 28 -12.96 -6.72 -18.41
N THR A 29 -13.75 -5.68 -18.59
CA THR A 29 -13.29 -4.30 -18.68
C THR A 29 -13.88 -3.47 -17.56
N PHE A 30 -13.01 -2.76 -16.85
CA PHE A 30 -13.36 -1.89 -15.74
C PHE A 30 -12.76 -0.51 -15.92
N ARG A 31 -13.37 0.51 -15.31
CA ARG A 31 -12.92 1.90 -15.39
C ARG A 31 -12.79 2.50 -14.00
N SER A 32 -11.68 3.18 -13.72
CA SER A 32 -11.54 3.92 -12.46
C SER A 32 -12.57 5.05 -12.42
N ILE A 33 -13.18 5.29 -11.26
CA ILE A 33 -14.09 6.43 -11.07
C ILE A 33 -13.54 7.48 -10.11
N THR A 34 -12.55 7.10 -9.30
CA THR A 34 -11.79 8.00 -8.43
C THR A 34 -10.49 8.42 -9.10
N LYS A 35 -10.09 9.67 -8.86
CA LYS A 35 -8.87 10.30 -9.33
C LYS A 35 -7.69 9.49 -8.82
N GLY A 36 -6.77 9.11 -9.71
CA GLY A 36 -5.52 8.49 -9.29
C GLY A 36 -4.81 9.39 -8.30
N TYR A 37 -4.41 8.84 -7.15
CA TYR A 37 -3.68 9.61 -6.15
C TYR A 37 -2.43 10.23 -6.80
N SER A 38 -2.19 11.53 -6.61
CA SER A 38 -1.05 12.21 -7.21
C SER A 38 -0.22 12.91 -6.14
N PRO A 39 0.86 12.27 -5.67
CA PRO A 39 1.81 12.80 -4.68
C PRO A 39 2.28 14.24 -4.90
N THR A 40 2.41 14.65 -6.16
CA THR A 40 3.00 15.94 -6.57
C THR A 40 2.01 16.82 -7.33
N GLY A 41 0.70 16.68 -7.07
CA GLY A 41 -0.33 17.52 -7.72
C GLY A 41 -0.45 17.35 -9.24
N GLY A 42 0.12 16.27 -9.80
CA GLY A 42 0.04 15.88 -11.20
C GLY A 42 1.31 16.04 -12.02
N GLU A 43 2.29 16.79 -11.53
CA GLU A 43 3.54 17.09 -12.26
C GLU A 43 4.34 15.84 -12.63
N ASN A 44 4.38 14.84 -11.74
CA ASN A 44 5.13 13.60 -11.92
C ASN A 44 4.22 12.37 -12.10
N GLY A 45 2.98 12.61 -12.54
CA GLY A 45 1.99 11.57 -12.79
C GLY A 45 1.20 11.13 -11.56
N THR A 46 0.78 9.87 -11.57
CA THR A 46 -0.05 9.24 -10.53
C THR A 46 0.74 8.22 -9.74
N TYR A 47 0.30 7.97 -8.52
CA TYR A 47 0.86 6.97 -7.64
C TYR A 47 0.68 5.56 -8.22
N GLY A 48 1.79 4.85 -8.41
CA GLY A 48 1.83 3.51 -8.99
C GLY A 48 0.96 2.50 -8.23
N GLY A 49 1.02 2.52 -6.90
CA GLY A 49 0.27 1.63 -6.02
C GLY A 49 -1.25 1.77 -6.16
N HIS A 50 -1.75 2.94 -6.59
CA HIS A 50 -3.17 3.10 -6.91
C HIS A 50 -3.56 2.25 -8.13
N ILE A 51 -2.80 2.37 -9.22
CA ILE A 51 -3.03 1.62 -10.45
C ILE A 51 -2.82 0.11 -10.21
N PHE A 52 -1.76 -0.22 -9.46
CA PHE A 52 -1.39 -1.58 -9.09
C PHE A 52 -2.49 -2.29 -8.29
N ALA A 53 -2.99 -1.66 -7.23
CA ALA A 53 -4.07 -2.21 -6.42
C ALA A 53 -5.40 -2.27 -7.19
N GLN A 54 -5.73 -1.29 -8.04
CA GLN A 54 -6.94 -1.34 -8.86
C GLN A 54 -6.86 -2.44 -9.92
N ALA A 55 -5.69 -2.68 -10.51
CA ALA A 55 -5.51 -3.78 -11.45
C ALA A 55 -5.71 -5.15 -10.75
N ALA A 56 -5.18 -5.31 -9.53
CA ALA A 56 -5.46 -6.48 -8.72
C ALA A 56 -6.97 -6.60 -8.44
N TRP A 57 -7.64 -5.52 -8.02
CA TRP A 57 -9.08 -5.51 -7.77
C TRP A 57 -9.93 -5.85 -9.01
N ALA A 58 -9.58 -5.32 -10.18
CA ALA A 58 -10.25 -5.60 -11.45
C ALA A 58 -10.18 -7.09 -11.81
N ALA A 59 -9.01 -7.69 -11.63
CA ALA A 59 -8.84 -9.13 -11.82
C ALA A 59 -9.33 -9.96 -10.61
N ALA A 60 -9.70 -9.27 -9.52
CA ALA A 60 -10.06 -9.73 -8.18
C ALA A 60 -8.95 -10.42 -7.36
N GLN A 61 -7.65 -10.20 -7.60
CA GLN A 61 -6.51 -11.08 -7.25
C GLN A 61 -5.65 -10.77 -6.02
N THR A 62 -4.84 -11.75 -5.61
CA THR A 62 -3.87 -11.67 -4.50
C THR A 62 -2.41 -11.50 -4.95
N ASN A 63 -1.73 -12.51 -5.51
CA ASN A 63 -0.33 -12.37 -5.92
C ASN A 63 -0.22 -11.59 -7.23
N ILE A 64 0.76 -10.69 -7.35
CA ILE A 64 0.83 -9.78 -8.49
C ILE A 64 2.28 -9.38 -8.80
N THR A 65 2.60 -9.37 -10.09
CA THR A 65 3.82 -8.77 -10.64
C THR A 65 3.42 -7.87 -11.80
N GLY A 66 3.89 -6.64 -11.82
CA GLY A 66 3.57 -5.70 -12.88
C GLY A 66 4.67 -4.72 -13.23
N TRP A 67 4.47 -4.03 -14.35
CA TRP A 67 5.40 -3.08 -14.97
C TRP A 67 4.71 -1.75 -15.24
N PHE A 68 5.37 -0.67 -14.83
CA PHE A 68 4.95 0.70 -15.07
C PHE A 68 5.57 1.19 -16.37
N ASN A 69 4.73 1.37 -17.39
CA ASN A 69 5.18 1.64 -18.75
C ASN A 69 5.10 3.14 -19.08
N LEU A 70 4.07 3.84 -18.58
CA LEU A 70 3.86 5.27 -18.79
C LEU A 70 3.45 5.96 -17.49
N ALA A 71 3.75 7.26 -17.36
CA ALA A 71 3.21 8.07 -16.27
C ALA A 71 1.70 8.24 -16.44
N GLY A 72 0.92 7.97 -15.38
CA GLY A 72 -0.53 8.17 -15.45
C GLY A 72 -0.91 9.65 -15.30
N ASN A 73 -1.88 10.09 -16.09
CA ASN A 73 -2.51 11.41 -16.00
C ASN A 73 -3.59 11.39 -14.91
N PRO A 74 -3.45 12.15 -13.82
CA PRO A 74 -4.42 12.10 -12.73
C PRO A 74 -5.80 12.65 -13.12
N ASN A 75 -5.94 13.37 -14.24
CA ASN A 75 -7.22 13.94 -14.66
C ASN A 75 -7.99 13.06 -15.65
N GLU A 76 -7.48 11.86 -15.96
CA GLU A 76 -8.09 10.90 -16.86
C GLU A 76 -8.42 9.59 -16.15
N HIS A 77 -9.44 8.90 -16.63
CA HIS A 77 -9.81 7.59 -16.12
C HIS A 77 -8.81 6.52 -16.57
N PHE A 78 -8.55 5.53 -15.73
CA PHE A 78 -7.86 4.30 -16.10
C PHE A 78 -8.87 3.26 -16.55
N THR A 79 -8.62 2.62 -17.68
CA THR A 79 -9.35 1.46 -18.17
C THR A 79 -8.52 0.22 -17.94
N TYR A 80 -9.05 -0.73 -17.19
CA TYR A 80 -8.44 -2.00 -16.83
C TYR A 80 -9.09 -3.11 -17.66
N ARG A 81 -8.31 -3.74 -18.55
CA ARG A 81 -8.76 -4.89 -19.33
C ARG A 81 -8.13 -6.15 -18.79
N VAL A 82 -8.97 -7.08 -18.34
CA VAL A 82 -8.58 -8.37 -17.75
C VAL A 82 -8.62 -9.46 -18.83
N GLU A 83 -7.60 -10.30 -18.86
CA GLU A 83 -7.53 -11.48 -19.72
C GLU A 83 -7.47 -12.75 -18.86
N LYS A 84 -8.32 -13.73 -19.16
CA LYS A 84 -8.31 -15.05 -18.51
C LYS A 84 -7.19 -15.91 -19.09
N MET A 85 -6.08 -16.01 -18.35
CA MET A 85 -4.95 -16.87 -18.76
C MET A 85 -5.22 -18.34 -18.43
N ARG A 86 -5.70 -18.61 -17.22
CA ARG A 86 -5.99 -19.97 -16.75
C ARG A 86 -6.97 -19.96 -15.60
N ASP A 87 -7.89 -20.93 -15.61
CA ASP A 87 -8.73 -21.31 -14.48
C ASP A 87 -8.46 -22.77 -14.12
N GLY A 88 -7.61 -22.99 -13.13
CA GLY A 88 -7.42 -24.29 -12.49
C GLY A 88 -8.26 -24.42 -11.23
N TYR A 89 -8.29 -25.62 -10.65
CA TYR A 89 -8.99 -25.85 -9.40
C TYR A 89 -8.42 -24.99 -8.26
N ASN A 90 -7.11 -25.12 -7.97
CA ASN A 90 -6.46 -24.39 -6.89
C ASN A 90 -5.93 -23.01 -7.29
N TYR A 91 -5.51 -22.86 -8.55
CA TYR A 91 -4.86 -21.64 -9.02
C TYR A 91 -5.56 -21.09 -10.24
N CYS A 92 -5.73 -19.79 -10.28
CA CYS A 92 -6.07 -19.08 -11.51
C CYS A 92 -5.11 -17.91 -11.74
N SER A 93 -5.02 -17.51 -13.00
CA SER A 93 -4.11 -16.45 -13.44
C SER A 93 -4.84 -15.52 -14.39
N ARG A 94 -4.54 -14.23 -14.30
CA ARG A 94 -5.02 -13.22 -15.25
C ARG A 94 -3.88 -12.31 -15.67
N ASN A 95 -3.98 -11.78 -16.88
CA ASN A 95 -3.24 -10.58 -17.24
C ASN A 95 -4.16 -9.37 -17.14
N VAL A 96 -3.62 -8.23 -16.73
CA VAL A 96 -4.35 -6.96 -16.75
C VAL A 96 -3.53 -5.95 -17.53
N THR A 97 -4.18 -5.34 -18.53
CA THR A 97 -3.63 -4.20 -19.26
C THR A 97 -4.39 -2.94 -18.87
N VAL A 98 -3.66 -1.92 -18.42
CA VAL A 98 -4.23 -0.64 -18.00
C VAL A 98 -3.88 0.44 -19.00
N THR A 99 -4.86 1.24 -19.39
CA THR A 99 -4.69 2.34 -20.36
C THR A 99 -5.43 3.59 -19.89
N GLN A 100 -5.02 4.78 -20.36
CA GLN A 100 -5.80 6.02 -20.23
C GLN A 100 -6.09 6.65 -21.59
N ALA A 101 -5.10 6.61 -22.50
CA ALA A 101 -5.28 6.95 -23.90
C ALA A 101 -4.74 5.79 -24.74
N ALA A 102 -5.63 4.99 -25.32
CA ALA A 102 -5.27 3.76 -26.04
C ALA A 102 -4.18 3.99 -27.12
N ALA A 103 -4.21 5.15 -27.79
CA ALA A 103 -3.22 5.53 -28.80
C ALA A 103 -1.79 5.72 -28.26
N LYS A 104 -1.60 5.92 -26.95
CA LYS A 104 -0.28 6.10 -26.31
C LYS A 104 0.32 4.79 -25.82
N GLY A 105 -0.44 3.69 -25.82
CA GLY A 105 -0.05 2.40 -25.25
C GLY A 105 -0.57 2.17 -23.84
N SER A 106 -0.09 1.10 -23.20
CA SER A 106 -0.46 0.74 -21.83
C SER A 106 0.29 1.60 -20.81
N THR A 107 -0.41 2.06 -19.79
CA THR A 107 0.19 2.76 -18.65
C THR A 107 0.83 1.77 -17.69
N PHE A 108 0.17 0.63 -17.50
CA PHE A 108 0.60 -0.43 -16.60
C PHE A 108 0.15 -1.78 -17.14
N THR A 109 0.95 -2.82 -16.92
CA THR A 109 0.60 -4.20 -17.23
C THR A 109 0.99 -5.10 -16.08
N CYS A 110 0.14 -6.05 -15.70
CA CYS A 110 0.50 -7.05 -14.71
C CYS A 110 0.00 -8.44 -15.06
N THR A 111 0.65 -9.41 -14.44
CA THR A 111 0.12 -10.76 -14.27
C THR A 111 -0.22 -10.92 -12.80
N CYS A 112 -1.43 -11.39 -12.56
CA CYS A 112 -1.90 -11.73 -11.24
C CYS A 112 -2.10 -13.25 -11.15
N SER A 113 -1.88 -13.81 -9.96
CA SER A 113 -2.25 -15.18 -9.64
C SER A 113 -2.99 -15.27 -8.30
N PHE A 114 -3.98 -16.15 -8.29
CA PHE A 114 -4.67 -16.56 -7.09
C PHE A 114 -4.36 -17.97 -6.69
N LYS A 115 -4.61 -18.22 -5.41
CA LYS A 115 -4.66 -19.55 -4.85
C LYS A 115 -5.88 -19.67 -3.93
N ARG A 116 -6.59 -20.80 -3.99
CA ARG A 116 -7.59 -21.16 -2.96
C ARG A 116 -6.91 -21.30 -1.60
N GLU A 117 -7.64 -21.00 -0.54
CA GLU A 117 -7.15 -21.23 0.81
C GLU A 117 -6.98 -22.73 1.06
N GLU A 118 -5.88 -23.12 1.70
CA GLU A 118 -5.58 -24.50 2.04
C GLU A 118 -4.93 -24.55 3.43
N SER A 119 -5.12 -25.67 4.13
CA SER A 119 -4.42 -25.91 5.38
C SER A 119 -2.92 -26.11 5.10
N ALA A 120 -2.07 -25.36 5.80
CA ALA A 120 -0.63 -25.53 5.72
C ALA A 120 -0.22 -26.83 6.43
N SER A 121 0.44 -27.73 5.71
CA SER A 121 1.14 -28.88 6.30
C SER A 121 2.52 -28.48 6.86
N VAL A 122 3.10 -27.42 6.30
CA VAL A 122 4.32 -26.77 6.75
C VAL A 122 4.05 -25.28 6.76
N ASP A 123 4.29 -24.65 7.89
CA ASP A 123 4.26 -23.20 8.05
C ASP A 123 5.50 -22.79 8.83
N ALA A 124 6.34 -21.97 8.21
CA ALA A 124 7.61 -21.54 8.76
C ALA A 124 7.92 -20.12 8.29
N GLN A 125 8.21 -19.27 9.27
CA GLN A 125 8.70 -17.92 9.06
C GLN A 125 9.75 -17.60 10.14
N GLU A 126 10.43 -16.47 9.97
CA GLU A 126 11.20 -15.89 11.06
C GLU A 126 10.27 -15.55 12.24
N HIS A 127 10.70 -15.87 13.46
CA HIS A 127 10.03 -15.40 14.66
C HIS A 127 10.62 -14.05 15.05
N ILE A 128 9.79 -13.01 15.01
CA ILE A 128 10.22 -11.63 15.28
C ILE A 128 9.23 -10.95 16.22
N ASN A 129 9.76 -10.30 17.25
CA ASN A 129 9.04 -9.30 18.02
C ASN A 129 9.46 -7.92 17.51
N LEU A 130 8.58 -7.26 16.77
CA LEU A 130 8.89 -5.98 16.12
C LEU A 130 9.13 -4.85 17.14
N LYS A 131 8.40 -4.87 18.26
CA LYS A 131 8.56 -3.87 19.34
C LYS A 131 9.93 -3.97 20.01
N GLU A 132 10.40 -5.21 20.24
CA GLU A 132 11.74 -5.45 20.80
C GLU A 132 12.84 -5.18 19.76
N THR A 133 12.68 -5.67 18.54
CA THR A 133 13.68 -5.55 17.46
C THR A 133 13.99 -4.08 17.13
N TYR A 134 12.95 -3.24 17.12
CA TYR A 134 13.08 -1.81 16.82
C TYR A 134 12.85 -0.91 18.04
N HIS A 135 13.10 -1.43 19.25
CA HIS A 135 12.89 -0.69 20.50
C HIS A 135 13.51 0.71 20.49
N GLU A 136 14.72 0.87 19.92
CA GLU A 136 15.44 2.15 19.84
C GLU A 136 14.63 3.28 19.19
N VAL A 137 13.76 2.96 18.24
CA VAL A 137 12.99 3.94 17.45
C VAL A 137 11.48 3.89 17.73
N LEU A 138 11.01 2.83 18.38
CA LEU A 138 9.60 2.67 18.74
C LEU A 138 9.30 3.06 20.18
N LYS A 139 10.30 3.08 21.08
CA LYS A 139 10.09 3.36 22.52
C LYS A 139 9.30 4.66 22.74
N GLY A 140 8.23 4.53 23.53
CA GLY A 140 7.27 5.59 23.85
C GLY A 140 6.09 5.67 22.87
N ARG A 141 6.14 4.96 21.73
CA ARG A 141 5.11 4.95 20.67
C ARG A 141 4.80 3.54 20.17
N GLU A 142 5.38 2.51 20.79
CA GLU A 142 5.31 1.12 20.34
C GLU A 142 3.89 0.54 20.33
N ASN A 143 2.99 1.10 21.15
CA ASN A 143 1.58 0.72 21.22
C ASN A 143 0.64 1.81 20.68
N GLU A 144 1.19 2.86 20.06
CA GLU A 144 0.41 3.95 19.47
C GLU A 144 1.05 4.44 18.15
N PRO A 145 1.00 3.65 17.07
CA PRO A 145 1.64 4.02 15.82
C PRO A 145 1.13 5.34 15.21
N MET A 146 -0.06 5.84 15.60
CA MET A 146 -0.56 7.16 15.16
C MET A 146 0.33 8.33 15.61
N GLN A 147 1.11 8.16 16.69
CA GLN A 147 2.06 9.18 17.17
C GLN A 147 3.34 9.26 16.34
N HIS A 148 3.55 8.36 15.38
CA HIS A 148 4.57 8.56 14.36
C HIS A 148 4.07 9.58 13.32
N ALA A 149 5.01 10.28 12.68
CA ALA A 149 4.67 11.32 11.72
C ALA A 149 3.85 10.73 10.56
N PRO A 150 2.79 11.42 10.09
CA PRO A 150 2.08 11.00 8.89
C PRO A 150 3.07 10.99 7.71
N THR A 151 2.97 9.97 6.86
CA THR A 151 3.78 9.92 5.65
C THR A 151 3.39 11.09 4.73
N PRO A 152 4.34 11.93 4.29
CA PRO A 152 4.05 13.04 3.39
C PRO A 152 3.59 12.53 2.02
N SER A 153 2.94 13.39 1.23
CA SER A 153 2.48 13.01 -0.10
C SER A 153 3.64 12.60 -1.01
N ASN A 154 4.76 13.31 -0.92
CA ASN A 154 6.02 13.00 -1.56
C ASN A 154 7.11 12.97 -0.48
N ASP A 155 7.74 11.83 -0.28
CA ASP A 155 8.78 11.67 0.73
C ASP A 155 10.17 12.05 0.19
N SER A 156 10.32 12.96 -0.77
CA SER A 156 11.65 13.50 -1.10
C SER A 156 12.06 14.55 -0.06
N VAL A 157 13.36 14.65 0.20
CA VAL A 157 13.89 15.64 1.15
C VAL A 157 13.55 17.07 0.73
N ALA A 158 13.65 17.39 -0.57
CA ALA A 158 13.27 18.70 -1.07
C ALA A 158 11.78 19.03 -0.81
N PHE A 159 10.89 18.03 -0.91
CA PHE A 159 9.48 18.26 -0.61
C PHE A 159 9.25 18.49 0.89
N VAL A 160 9.83 17.64 1.73
CA VAL A 160 9.58 17.68 3.19
C VAL A 160 10.25 18.88 3.86
N GLU A 161 11.50 19.18 3.50
CA GLU A 161 12.31 20.21 4.16
C GLU A 161 12.22 21.59 3.51
N ASP A 162 11.90 21.68 2.21
CA ASP A 162 11.87 22.96 1.50
C ASP A 162 10.44 23.36 1.12
N TYR A 163 9.71 22.46 0.45
CA TYR A 163 8.39 22.78 -0.09
C TYR A 163 7.32 22.92 0.99
N LEU A 164 7.19 21.95 1.91
CA LEU A 164 6.15 22.00 2.95
C LEU A 164 6.28 23.22 3.87
N PRO A 165 7.48 23.60 4.38
CA PRO A 165 7.64 24.82 5.17
C PRO A 165 7.28 26.10 4.40
N ALA A 166 7.56 26.14 3.09
CA ALA A 166 7.17 27.26 2.23
C ALA A 166 5.66 27.28 1.90
N HIS A 167 4.95 26.15 2.07
CA HIS A 167 3.54 25.98 1.71
C HIS A 167 2.75 25.38 2.89
N PRO A 168 2.59 26.12 4.01
CA PRO A 168 1.98 25.59 5.23
C PRO A 168 0.51 25.17 5.06
N ASN A 169 -0.15 25.63 4.00
CA ASN A 169 -1.54 25.27 3.68
C ASN A 169 -1.66 24.07 2.72
N HIS A 170 -0.54 23.45 2.32
CA HIS A 170 -0.53 22.30 1.43
C HIS A 170 -1.37 21.16 2.01
N PHE A 171 -2.27 20.61 1.20
CA PHE A 171 -3.17 19.52 1.61
C PHE A 171 -3.28 18.49 0.49
N ASN A 172 -2.60 17.36 0.65
CA ASN A 172 -2.62 16.25 -0.31
C ASN A 172 -2.45 14.89 0.42
N PRO A 173 -3.37 14.55 1.33
CA PRO A 173 -3.24 13.37 2.16
C PRO A 173 -3.25 12.09 1.32
N VAL A 174 -2.57 11.05 1.81
CA VAL A 174 -2.69 9.73 1.19
C VAL A 174 -4.10 9.18 1.48
N PRO A 175 -4.91 8.89 0.44
CA PRO A 175 -6.25 8.38 0.64
C PRO A 175 -6.25 6.89 0.97
N GLY A 176 -7.37 6.40 1.51
CA GLY A 176 -7.62 4.98 1.75
C GLY A 176 -6.86 4.33 2.91
N LEU A 177 -5.70 4.85 3.31
CA LEU A 177 -4.94 4.35 4.45
C LEU A 177 -4.51 5.48 5.39
N HIS A 178 -4.27 5.11 6.64
CA HIS A 178 -3.36 5.84 7.51
C HIS A 178 -1.95 5.28 7.30
N LEU A 179 -0.99 6.14 6.98
CA LEU A 179 0.42 5.78 6.82
C LEU A 179 1.26 6.60 7.79
N ARG A 180 2.08 5.93 8.59
CA ARG A 180 2.92 6.56 9.62
C ARG A 180 4.36 6.13 9.44
N LYS A 181 5.24 7.10 9.23
CA LYS A 181 6.66 6.86 8.98
C LYS A 181 7.43 6.93 10.30
N VAL A 182 8.22 5.90 10.58
CA VAL A 182 9.10 5.90 11.75
C VAL A 182 10.38 6.68 11.45
N GLU A 183 10.83 7.48 12.41
CA GLU A 183 12.11 8.18 12.35
C GLU A 183 13.26 7.21 12.65
N MET A 184 13.93 6.75 11.59
CA MET A 184 14.92 5.68 11.68
C MET A 184 16.36 6.16 11.84
N ALA A 185 16.60 7.47 12.00
CA ALA A 185 17.95 8.03 12.02
C ALA A 185 18.87 7.37 13.07
N ASN A 186 18.37 7.22 14.31
CA ASN A 186 19.14 6.58 15.39
C ASN A 186 19.47 5.12 15.11
N TYR A 187 18.49 4.36 14.61
CA TYR A 187 18.68 2.96 14.21
C TYR A 187 19.65 2.84 13.03
N ASN A 188 19.56 3.70 12.03
CA ASN A 188 20.35 3.56 10.80
C ASN A 188 21.79 4.10 10.93
N ARG A 189 22.10 4.95 11.91
CA ARG A 189 23.40 5.67 12.00
C ARG A 189 24.63 4.75 12.05
N THR A 190 24.51 3.55 12.64
CA THR A 190 25.63 2.60 12.79
C THR A 190 25.63 1.52 11.72
N ARG A 191 24.70 1.57 10.75
CA ARG A 191 24.47 0.52 9.77
C ARG A 191 24.99 0.95 8.39
N ALA A 192 25.60 0.01 7.69
CA ALA A 192 25.97 0.21 6.29
C ALA A 192 24.72 0.48 5.44
N PRO A 193 24.83 1.23 4.33
CA PRO A 193 23.68 1.61 3.49
C PRO A 193 22.65 0.52 3.19
N LEU A 194 23.10 -0.71 2.89
CA LEU A 194 22.22 -1.83 2.53
C LEU A 194 21.59 -2.56 3.72
N ASP A 195 22.10 -2.32 4.94
CA ASP A 195 21.56 -2.86 6.19
C ASP A 195 20.60 -1.90 6.88
N ARG A 196 20.47 -0.67 6.36
CA ARG A 196 19.52 0.33 6.85
C ARG A 196 18.10 -0.10 6.55
N LYS A 197 17.19 0.30 7.45
CA LYS A 197 15.76 -0.03 7.38
C LYS A 197 14.90 1.23 7.38
N GLN A 198 13.76 1.16 6.71
CA GLN A 198 12.65 2.09 6.90
C GLN A 198 11.42 1.31 7.37
N LEU A 199 10.83 1.72 8.49
CA LEU A 199 9.53 1.22 8.93
C LEU A 199 8.44 2.22 8.54
N THR A 200 7.38 1.71 7.93
CA THR A 200 6.15 2.45 7.65
C THR A 200 4.97 1.65 8.18
N PHE A 201 4.30 2.17 9.19
CA PHE A 201 3.05 1.60 9.69
C PHE A 201 1.91 1.97 8.76
N TYR A 202 0.97 1.05 8.61
CA TYR A 202 -0.25 1.29 7.87
C TYR A 202 -1.46 0.63 8.52
N SER A 203 -2.59 1.33 8.45
CA SER A 203 -3.90 0.88 8.89
C SER A 203 -4.95 1.39 7.91
N LEU A 204 -6.08 0.71 7.86
CA LEU A 204 -7.20 1.09 7.00
C LEU A 204 -7.77 2.46 7.38
N ARG A 205 -8.18 3.23 6.36
CA ARG A 205 -9.07 4.39 6.50
C ARG A 205 -10.47 3.99 6.05
N GLY A 206 -11.47 4.28 6.89
CA GLY A 206 -12.84 3.82 6.69
C GLY A 206 -13.02 2.36 7.10
N SER A 207 -13.85 1.61 6.37
CA SER A 207 -13.94 0.17 6.57
C SER A 207 -14.31 -0.57 5.29
N LEU A 208 -14.11 -1.89 5.28
CA LEU A 208 -14.38 -2.74 4.14
C LEU A 208 -15.60 -3.64 4.40
N PRO A 209 -16.24 -4.17 3.34
CA PRO A 209 -17.22 -5.24 3.49
C PRO A 209 -16.63 -6.48 4.17
N LEU A 210 -17.49 -7.34 4.72
CA LEU A 210 -17.05 -8.53 5.44
C LEU A 210 -16.24 -9.46 4.53
N PRO A 211 -15.05 -9.93 4.96
CA PRO A 211 -14.20 -10.81 4.16
C PRO A 211 -14.74 -12.25 4.07
N THR A 212 -15.66 -12.64 4.96
CA THR A 212 -16.27 -13.97 5.00
C THR A 212 -17.75 -13.87 5.33
N ALA A 213 -18.52 -14.91 4.99
CA ALA A 213 -19.92 -15.03 5.40
C ALA A 213 -20.17 -16.42 6.03
N PRO A 214 -20.44 -16.52 7.35
CA PRO A 214 -20.51 -15.44 8.34
C PRO A 214 -19.13 -14.88 8.75
N PHE A 215 -19.10 -13.74 9.44
CA PHE A 215 -17.91 -13.14 10.05
C PHE A 215 -18.21 -12.72 11.51
N PRO A 216 -17.32 -12.98 12.49
CA PRO A 216 -16.08 -13.75 12.35
C PRO A 216 -16.36 -15.20 11.91
N PRO A 217 -15.40 -15.86 11.24
CA PRO A 217 -15.57 -17.24 10.82
C PRO A 217 -15.79 -18.14 12.06
N PRO A 218 -16.66 -19.17 11.97
CA PRO A 218 -17.06 -19.98 13.11
C PRO A 218 -15.97 -20.93 13.61
N SER A 219 -14.88 -21.09 12.86
CA SER A 219 -13.74 -21.91 13.24
C SER A 219 -12.47 -21.46 12.52
N ASP A 220 -11.32 -21.88 13.04
CA ASP A 220 -10.03 -21.63 12.38
C ASP A 220 -9.79 -22.47 11.12
N ASP A 221 -10.65 -23.46 10.83
CA ASP A 221 -10.54 -24.32 9.66
C ASP A 221 -10.89 -23.54 8.37
N PRO A 222 -9.95 -23.35 7.43
CA PRO A 222 -10.20 -22.68 6.16
C PRO A 222 -11.32 -23.34 5.35
N ARG A 223 -11.51 -24.65 5.49
CA ARG A 223 -12.56 -25.41 4.79
C ARG A 223 -13.97 -25.07 5.28
N LYS A 224 -14.08 -24.44 6.45
CA LYS A 224 -15.34 -23.99 7.07
C LYS A 224 -15.53 -22.48 6.99
N THR A 225 -14.63 -21.81 6.27
CA THR A 225 -14.69 -20.37 6.01
C THR A 225 -15.06 -20.16 4.56
N ASN A 226 -16.03 -19.29 4.29
CA ASN A 226 -16.42 -18.91 2.93
C ASN A 226 -16.00 -17.47 2.68
N PRO A 227 -14.87 -17.24 1.97
CA PRO A 227 -14.47 -15.91 1.56
C PRO A 227 -15.51 -15.26 0.66
N THR A 228 -15.78 -13.98 0.88
CA THR A 228 -16.56 -13.16 -0.05
C THR A 228 -15.68 -12.70 -1.22
N ARG A 229 -16.28 -12.15 -2.29
CA ARG A 229 -15.48 -11.51 -3.34
C ARG A 229 -14.70 -10.32 -2.78
N GLU A 230 -15.31 -9.62 -1.83
CA GLU A 230 -14.82 -8.43 -1.15
C GLU A 230 -13.65 -8.73 -0.21
N ALA A 231 -13.41 -9.99 0.15
CA ALA A 231 -12.18 -10.44 0.81
C ALA A 231 -10.93 -9.88 0.12
N ASN A 232 -10.93 -9.84 -1.22
CA ASN A 232 -9.79 -9.35 -1.99
C ASN A 232 -9.52 -7.86 -1.80
N LEU A 233 -10.48 -7.06 -1.30
CA LEU A 233 -10.23 -5.66 -0.93
C LEU A 233 -9.21 -5.56 0.20
N HIS A 234 -9.23 -6.50 1.15
CA HIS A 234 -8.21 -6.54 2.21
C HIS A 234 -6.83 -6.81 1.63
N ALA A 235 -6.67 -7.78 0.71
CA ALA A 235 -5.41 -7.97 0.00
C ALA A 235 -5.01 -6.69 -0.79
N CYS A 236 -5.96 -6.06 -1.48
CA CYS A 236 -5.70 -4.82 -2.23
C CYS A 236 -5.20 -3.67 -1.34
N THR A 237 -5.62 -3.58 -0.08
CA THR A 237 -5.08 -2.56 0.84
C THR A 237 -3.58 -2.74 1.11
N HIS A 238 -3.12 -3.99 1.29
CA HIS A 238 -1.70 -4.30 1.41
C HIS A 238 -0.94 -3.98 0.12
N LEU A 239 -1.52 -4.31 -1.04
CA LEU A 239 -0.93 -3.94 -2.34
C LEU A 239 -0.81 -2.42 -2.48
N TYR A 240 -1.83 -1.66 -2.07
CA TYR A 240 -1.79 -0.21 -2.12
C TYR A 240 -0.74 0.38 -1.17
N ALA A 241 -0.56 -0.19 0.03
CA ALA A 241 0.51 0.21 0.95
C ALA A 241 1.91 -0.12 0.40
N SER A 242 2.05 -1.27 -0.28
CA SER A 242 3.35 -1.84 -0.64
C SER A 242 4.24 -0.99 -1.55
N ASP A 243 3.66 -0.09 -2.35
CA ASP A 243 4.35 0.81 -3.28
C ASP A 243 4.56 2.22 -2.68
N CYS A 244 4.04 2.49 -1.48
CA CYS A 244 4.05 3.85 -0.90
C CYS A 244 5.49 4.26 -0.57
N GLN A 245 5.98 5.28 -1.28
CA GLN A 245 7.29 5.92 -1.07
C GLN A 245 8.50 4.99 -1.24
N SER A 246 8.34 3.82 -1.86
CA SER A 246 9.39 2.81 -1.95
C SER A 246 10.67 3.26 -2.69
N PRO A 247 10.63 4.07 -3.78
CA PRO A 247 11.87 4.53 -4.41
C PRO A 247 12.62 5.60 -3.59
N GLN A 248 11.94 6.33 -2.70
CA GLN A 248 12.52 7.46 -1.95
C GLN A 248 13.48 7.03 -0.83
N ILE A 249 13.44 5.76 -0.42
CA ILE A 249 14.39 5.25 0.57
C ILE A 249 15.80 5.11 -0.02
N VAL A 250 15.92 4.91 -1.33
CA VAL A 250 17.19 4.66 -2.02
C VAL A 250 18.19 5.80 -1.81
N PRO A 251 17.88 7.05 -2.20
CA PRO A 251 18.84 8.14 -2.01
C PRO A 251 19.11 8.43 -0.52
N ARG A 252 18.16 8.17 0.39
CA ARG A 252 18.39 8.30 1.83
C ARG A 252 19.35 7.26 2.38
N HIS A 253 19.13 5.98 2.06
CA HIS A 253 20.00 4.90 2.54
C HIS A 253 21.41 5.03 2.00
N LEU A 254 21.61 5.68 0.85
CA LEU A 254 22.92 5.97 0.28
C LEU A 254 23.54 7.30 0.74
N ASP A 255 22.94 8.02 1.70
CA ASP A 255 23.39 9.35 2.17
C ASP A 255 23.46 10.41 1.05
N LYS A 256 22.60 10.28 0.04
CA LYS A 256 22.48 11.17 -1.12
C LYS A 256 21.04 11.67 -1.35
N PRO A 257 20.30 12.12 -0.32
CA PRO A 257 18.87 12.42 -0.41
C PRO A 257 18.53 13.54 -1.41
N ARG A 258 19.48 14.40 -1.75
CA ARG A 258 19.31 15.56 -2.65
C ARG A 258 20.06 15.42 -3.99
N ASP A 259 20.75 14.30 -4.21
CA ASP A 259 21.64 14.16 -5.36
C ASP A 259 21.05 13.35 -6.53
N PHE A 260 19.79 12.90 -6.43
CA PHE A 260 19.11 12.22 -7.52
C PHE A 260 18.47 13.23 -8.49
N THR A 261 18.42 12.87 -9.78
CA THR A 261 17.87 13.70 -10.86
C THR A 261 16.58 13.14 -11.42
N ARG A 262 16.40 11.82 -11.39
CA ARG A 262 15.19 11.14 -11.87
C ARG A 262 14.89 9.94 -11.00
N MET A 263 13.60 9.74 -10.75
CA MET A 263 13.07 8.62 -10.00
C MET A 263 11.75 8.17 -10.61
N ALA A 264 11.58 6.87 -10.81
CA ALA A 264 10.32 6.27 -11.24
C ALA A 264 10.29 4.78 -10.90
N SER A 265 9.10 4.24 -10.64
CA SER A 265 8.90 2.80 -10.54
C SER A 265 8.99 2.15 -11.93
N LEU A 266 9.64 1.01 -12.05
CA LEU A 266 9.73 0.23 -13.31
C LEU A 266 8.90 -1.05 -13.22
N SER A 267 9.10 -1.83 -12.16
CA SER A 267 8.31 -3.03 -11.90
C SER A 267 8.12 -3.24 -10.40
N HIS A 268 7.01 -3.84 -10.02
CA HIS A 268 6.68 -4.13 -8.62
C HIS A 268 6.06 -5.52 -8.51
N SER A 269 6.47 -6.26 -7.48
CA SER A 269 5.95 -7.59 -7.18
C SER A 269 5.57 -7.71 -5.72
N VAL A 270 4.43 -8.36 -5.47
CA VAL A 270 3.97 -8.71 -4.13
C VAL A 270 3.57 -10.17 -4.10
N ILE A 271 4.08 -10.87 -3.10
CA ILE A 271 3.75 -12.25 -2.78
C ILE A 271 3.12 -12.26 -1.39
N PHE A 272 1.85 -12.66 -1.30
CA PHE A 272 1.18 -12.94 -0.04
C PHE A 272 1.53 -14.34 0.44
N HIS A 273 1.90 -14.43 1.71
CA HIS A 273 2.27 -15.70 2.36
C HIS A 273 1.14 -16.30 3.18
N THR A 274 0.15 -15.48 3.55
CA THR A 274 -0.94 -15.85 4.44
C THR A 274 -2.29 -15.86 3.73
N GLY A 275 -3.27 -16.53 4.35
CA GLY A 275 -4.67 -16.51 3.94
C GLY A 275 -5.38 -15.21 4.28
N ILE A 276 -6.65 -15.10 3.88
CA ILE A 276 -7.45 -13.89 4.07
C ILE A 276 -7.52 -13.45 5.54
N ARG A 277 -7.52 -14.41 6.47
CA ARG A 277 -7.67 -14.15 7.90
C ARG A 277 -6.58 -13.25 8.47
N ASP A 278 -5.32 -13.43 8.04
CA ASP A 278 -4.21 -12.59 8.49
C ASP A 278 -4.14 -11.26 7.75
N LEU A 279 -4.70 -11.21 6.53
CA LEU A 279 -4.79 -9.99 5.70
C LEU A 279 -5.94 -9.07 6.11
N VAL A 280 -6.82 -9.48 7.04
CA VAL A 280 -7.97 -8.66 7.44
C VAL A 280 -7.49 -7.33 8.04
N MET A 281 -7.75 -6.26 7.29
CA MET A 281 -7.86 -4.89 7.78
C MET A 281 -9.06 -4.71 8.71
N ALA A 282 -8.80 -4.33 9.96
CA ALA A 282 -9.84 -3.89 10.89
C ALA A 282 -10.41 -2.53 10.46
N PRO A 283 -11.69 -2.24 10.74
CA PRO A 283 -12.28 -0.93 10.49
C PRO A 283 -11.53 0.16 11.26
N GLU A 284 -11.46 1.34 10.66
CA GLU A 284 -11.04 2.54 11.37
C GLU A 284 -12.03 2.85 12.51
N PRO A 285 -11.55 3.06 13.75
CA PRO A 285 -12.34 3.61 14.83
C PRO A 285 -12.87 5.00 14.46
N ARG A 286 -14.13 5.28 14.82
CA ARG A 286 -14.77 6.60 14.62
C ARG A 286 -14.34 7.60 15.70
N VAL A 287 -13.03 7.76 15.86
CA VAL A 287 -12.39 8.70 16.79
C VAL A 287 -11.42 9.56 15.97
N ASP A 288 -11.61 10.88 16.05
CA ASP A 288 -10.68 11.82 15.43
C ASP A 288 -9.36 11.82 16.21
N HIS A 289 -8.25 11.75 15.49
CA HIS A 289 -6.91 11.85 16.07
C HIS A 289 -6.29 13.18 15.64
N PRO A 290 -5.67 13.96 16.56
CA PRO A 290 -5.15 15.30 16.25
C PRO A 290 -4.11 15.30 15.12
N ASP A 291 -3.31 14.24 15.02
CA ASP A 291 -2.30 14.08 13.97
C ASP A 291 -2.81 13.33 12.72
N ALA A 292 -4.12 13.33 12.47
CA ALA A 292 -4.72 12.64 11.33
C ALA A 292 -5.79 13.49 10.65
N ASP A 293 -5.73 13.57 9.32
CA ASP A 293 -6.80 14.19 8.56
C ASP A 293 -8.10 13.37 8.71
N PRO A 294 -9.27 14.02 8.81
CA PRO A 294 -10.53 13.33 9.07
C PRO A 294 -10.95 12.46 7.89
N THR A 295 -11.49 11.28 8.18
CA THR A 295 -12.03 10.39 7.16
C THR A 295 -13.37 10.91 6.65
N PHE A 296 -13.60 10.77 5.34
CA PHE A 296 -14.92 10.94 4.76
C PHE A 296 -15.78 9.71 5.09
N TRP A 297 -16.80 9.90 5.91
CA TRP A 297 -17.82 8.91 6.19
C TRP A 297 -19.06 9.24 5.35
N ASP A 298 -19.44 8.33 4.47
CA ASP A 298 -20.77 8.31 3.87
C ASP A 298 -21.70 7.67 4.92
N ASP A 299 -22.82 8.29 5.28
CA ASP A 299 -23.61 8.05 6.52
C ASP A 299 -24.26 6.64 6.68
N GLY A 300 -23.72 5.61 6.03
CA GLY A 300 -24.05 4.21 6.28
C GLY A 300 -23.27 3.61 7.47
N PRO A 301 -23.89 2.79 8.33
CA PRO A 301 -23.14 1.92 9.23
C PRO A 301 -22.42 0.87 8.38
N LEU A 302 -21.09 0.90 8.39
CA LEU A 302 -20.33 -0.20 7.83
C LEU A 302 -20.31 -1.38 8.84
N PRO A 303 -20.29 -2.65 8.37
CA PRO A 303 -20.71 -3.80 9.18
C PRO A 303 -19.76 -4.18 10.34
N VAL A 304 -18.53 -3.64 10.35
CA VAL A 304 -17.45 -4.17 11.19
C VAL A 304 -17.23 -3.34 12.46
N CYS A 305 -17.87 -2.18 12.59
CA CYS A 305 -17.56 -1.21 13.65
C CYS A 305 -17.78 -1.72 15.08
N ASN A 306 -18.44 -2.87 15.29
CA ASN A 306 -18.86 -3.35 16.61
C ASN A 306 -18.63 -4.87 16.82
N LEU A 307 -17.49 -5.42 16.44
CA LEU A 307 -17.17 -6.81 16.81
C LEU A 307 -16.34 -6.85 18.09
N GLU A 308 -16.93 -7.34 19.19
CA GLU A 308 -16.21 -7.62 20.43
C GLU A 308 -14.98 -8.51 20.12
N GLY A 309 -13.78 -8.00 20.44
CA GLY A 309 -12.50 -8.70 20.18
C GLY A 309 -11.71 -8.19 18.97
N TYR A 310 -12.34 -7.50 18.01
CA TYR A 310 -11.67 -6.79 16.91
C TYR A 310 -11.54 -5.31 17.27
N GLY A 311 -10.50 -4.99 18.05
CA GLY A 311 -10.31 -3.64 18.61
C GLY A 311 -9.42 -3.56 19.85
N LYS A 312 -8.67 -4.63 20.17
CA LYS A 312 -7.73 -4.69 21.31
C LYS A 312 -6.27 -4.54 20.86
N ALA A 313 -6.03 -3.83 19.77
CA ALA A 313 -4.70 -3.67 19.21
C ALA A 313 -3.99 -2.46 19.84
N ASP A 314 -4.16 -1.25 19.29
CA ASP A 314 -3.70 -0.02 19.95
C ASP A 314 -4.75 0.56 20.91
N ARG A 315 -4.47 1.73 21.50
CA ARG A 315 -5.32 2.40 22.48
C ARG A 315 -6.72 2.73 21.93
N ASP A 316 -6.81 3.02 20.64
CA ASP A 316 -8.04 3.39 19.95
C ASP A 316 -8.71 2.20 19.24
N GLY A 317 -8.07 1.03 19.26
CA GLY A 317 -8.56 -0.22 18.70
C GLY A 317 -8.21 -0.47 17.22
N ARG A 318 -7.26 0.27 16.65
CA ARG A 318 -6.78 0.08 15.26
C ARG A 318 -5.84 -1.12 15.18
N LYS A 319 -6.05 -1.96 14.16
CA LYS A 319 -5.10 -3.00 13.78
C LYS A 319 -4.02 -2.40 12.87
N TRP A 320 -2.76 -2.55 13.28
CA TRP A 320 -1.61 -2.08 12.51
C TRP A 320 -0.88 -3.19 11.81
N PHE A 321 -0.43 -2.87 10.61
CA PHE A 321 0.61 -3.61 9.93
C PHE A 321 1.83 -2.70 9.77
N VAL A 322 3.00 -3.28 9.60
CA VAL A 322 4.24 -2.54 9.35
C VAL A 322 4.95 -3.09 8.13
N GLN A 323 5.36 -2.19 7.25
CA GLN A 323 6.23 -2.49 6.13
C GLN A 323 7.66 -2.16 6.54
N GLU A 324 8.50 -3.20 6.65
CA GLU A 324 9.93 -3.09 6.87
C GLU A 324 10.65 -3.13 5.52
N SER A 325 11.29 -2.02 5.15
CA SER A 325 11.85 -1.82 3.82
C SER A 325 13.36 -1.58 3.84
N TRP A 326 14.06 -1.99 2.78
CA TRP A 326 15.50 -1.74 2.60
C TRP A 326 15.91 -1.75 1.12
N VAL A 327 17.15 -1.33 0.87
CA VAL A 327 17.79 -1.34 -0.45
C VAL A 327 18.74 -2.52 -0.53
N THR A 328 18.68 -3.30 -1.59
CA THR A 328 19.63 -4.42 -1.79
C THR A 328 20.69 -4.11 -2.84
N ARG A 329 20.37 -3.24 -3.81
CA ARG A 329 21.32 -2.85 -4.86
C ARG A 329 20.92 -1.53 -5.48
N ALA A 330 21.89 -0.66 -5.75
CA ALA A 330 21.73 0.51 -6.61
C ALA A 330 22.91 0.59 -7.58
N ALA A 331 22.65 0.53 -8.89
CA ALA A 331 23.68 0.57 -9.91
C ALA A 331 23.10 0.90 -11.28
N LYS A 332 23.90 1.58 -12.12
CA LYS A 332 23.58 1.86 -13.54
C LYS A 332 22.20 2.52 -13.73
N GLY A 333 21.89 3.50 -12.87
CA GLY A 333 20.63 4.25 -12.94
C GLY A 333 19.40 3.48 -12.46
N ARG A 334 19.57 2.35 -11.77
CA ARG A 334 18.49 1.55 -11.20
C ARG A 334 18.75 1.21 -9.74
N ALA A 335 17.69 0.92 -9.00
CA ALA A 335 17.78 0.40 -7.66
C ALA A 335 16.73 -0.69 -7.40
N LEU A 336 17.16 -1.74 -6.69
CA LEU A 336 16.29 -2.78 -6.17
C LEU A 336 15.96 -2.46 -4.72
N TYR A 337 14.68 -2.25 -4.49
CA TYR A 337 14.05 -2.09 -3.19
C TYR A 337 13.37 -3.41 -2.80
N MET A 338 13.43 -3.76 -1.52
CA MET A 338 12.73 -4.92 -0.97
C MET A 338 12.03 -4.56 0.32
N SER A 339 10.93 -5.26 0.63
CA SER A 339 10.29 -5.15 1.93
C SER A 339 9.62 -6.44 2.39
N ARG A 340 9.41 -6.52 3.70
CA ARG A 340 8.52 -7.46 4.35
C ARG A 340 7.39 -6.70 5.03
N MET A 341 6.18 -7.20 4.88
CA MET A 341 4.99 -6.65 5.51
C MET A 341 4.56 -7.58 6.63
N TRP A 342 4.31 -7.03 7.81
CA TRP A 342 4.06 -7.79 9.02
C TRP A 342 2.75 -7.38 9.68
N ASP A 343 2.00 -8.33 10.24
CA ASP A 343 1.07 -8.06 11.33
C ASP A 343 1.89 -7.59 12.54
N TYR A 344 1.70 -6.34 12.95
CA TYR A 344 2.62 -5.69 13.87
C TYR A 344 2.59 -6.29 15.28
N GLU A 345 1.41 -6.69 15.74
CA GLU A 345 1.24 -7.28 17.07
C GLU A 345 1.71 -8.72 17.11
N ARG A 346 1.36 -9.51 16.09
CA ARG A 346 1.61 -10.96 16.08
C ARG A 346 2.95 -11.35 15.48
N GLY A 347 3.64 -10.44 14.79
CA GLY A 347 4.88 -10.74 14.06
C GLY A 347 4.67 -11.70 12.87
N VAL A 348 3.46 -11.78 12.31
CA VAL A 348 3.15 -12.66 11.17
C VAL A 348 3.58 -11.99 9.87
N HIS A 349 4.40 -12.67 9.07
CA HIS A 349 4.90 -12.20 7.78
C HIS A 349 3.81 -12.35 6.71
N VAL A 350 3.04 -11.31 6.49
CA VAL A 350 1.87 -11.39 5.60
C VAL A 350 2.23 -11.30 4.12
N ALA A 351 3.25 -10.53 3.76
CA ALA A 351 3.69 -10.38 2.37
C ALA A 351 5.16 -9.98 2.23
N THR A 352 5.76 -10.36 1.11
CA THR A 352 7.06 -9.84 0.65
C THR A 352 6.89 -9.03 -0.61
N THR A 353 7.65 -7.95 -0.73
CA THR A 353 7.66 -7.09 -1.90
C THR A 353 9.06 -6.88 -2.42
N PHE A 354 9.18 -6.71 -3.72
CA PHE A 354 10.41 -6.22 -4.35
C PHE A 354 10.07 -5.38 -5.57
N GLN A 355 10.85 -4.34 -5.77
CA GLN A 355 10.59 -3.32 -6.77
C GLN A 355 11.88 -2.92 -7.48
N ASP A 356 11.84 -2.94 -8.81
CA ASP A 356 12.87 -2.29 -9.63
C ASP A 356 12.44 -0.84 -9.89
N GLY A 357 13.32 0.09 -9.58
CA GLY A 357 13.12 1.52 -9.76
C GLY A 357 14.21 2.13 -10.61
N LEU A 358 13.84 3.05 -11.49
CA LEU A 358 14.75 4.03 -12.08
C LEU A 358 15.18 4.97 -10.95
N VAL A 359 16.48 5.02 -10.65
CA VAL A 359 17.05 6.01 -9.74
C VAL A 359 18.36 6.49 -10.32
N ARG A 360 18.38 7.73 -10.83
CA ARG A 360 19.58 8.34 -11.40
C ARG A 360 20.13 9.40 -10.48
N PHE A 361 21.41 9.32 -10.16
CA PHE A 361 22.16 10.35 -9.44
C PHE A 361 22.81 11.32 -10.42
N ARG A 362 23.19 12.51 -9.94
CA ARG A 362 24.06 13.42 -10.71
C ARG A 362 25.40 12.73 -11.01
N GLU A 363 26.03 13.09 -12.13
CA GLU A 363 27.22 12.40 -12.65
C GLU A 363 28.46 12.52 -11.76
N ASP A 364 28.53 13.56 -10.95
CA ASP A 364 29.61 13.87 -10.01
C ASP A 364 29.49 13.11 -8.68
N VAL A 365 28.34 12.49 -8.41
CA VAL A 365 28.06 11.80 -7.14
C VAL A 365 28.89 10.53 -7.03
N ARG A 366 29.53 10.35 -5.87
CA ARG A 366 30.27 9.14 -5.50
C ARG A 366 29.76 8.62 -4.16
N LEU A 367 29.83 7.29 -3.96
CA LEU A 367 29.48 6.60 -2.72
C LEU A 367 30.66 6.55 -1.77
#